data_AF-A0A497MQN9-F1
#
_entry.id   AF-A0A497MQN9-F1
#
_cell.length_a   1.000
_cell.length_b   1.000
_cell.length_c   1.000
_cell.angle_alpha   90.00
_cell.angle_beta   90.00
_cell.angle_gamma   90.00
#
_symmetry.space_group_name_H-M   'P 1'
#
loop_
_entity.id
_entity.type
_entity.pdbx_description
1 polymer ?
#
loop_
_entity_poly.entity_id
_entity_poly.type
_entity_poly.pdbx_seq_one_letter_code
_entity_poly.pdbx_strand_id
1 'polypeptide(L)' 'MNMLGHKNIKNTLIYTQLVKFESDKYICKVAKTPKEISELIEAGFEYVCEQDGLKFFRKRK' A
#
# COMPACT_ATOMS: atom_id res chain seq x y z
N MET A 1 14.67 -8.03 17.93
CA MET A 1 13.80 -9.20 17.67
C MET A 1 13.61 -9.96 18.98
N ASN A 2 12.46 -9.84 19.64
CA ASN A 2 12.16 -10.68 20.80
C ASN A 2 11.48 -11.95 20.31
N MET A 3 12.14 -13.10 20.46
CA MET A 3 11.50 -14.39 20.22
C MET A 3 10.47 -14.64 21.33
N LEU A 4 9.19 -14.73 20.95
CA LEU A 4 8.11 -15.09 21.85
C LEU A 4 8.19 -16.61 22.08
N GLY A 5 8.70 -17.01 23.25
CA GLY A 5 8.93 -18.40 23.62
C GLY A 5 7.61 -19.15 23.83
N HIS A 6 7.15 -19.88 22.81
CA HIS A 6 5.94 -20.70 22.92
C HIS A 6 6.27 -22.19 22.98
N LYS A 7 5.77 -22.86 24.04
CA LYS A 7 5.90 -24.31 24.27
C LYS A 7 4.79 -25.13 23.58
N ASN A 8 3.75 -24.49 23.03
CA ASN A 8 2.58 -25.16 22.47
C ASN A 8 2.01 -24.41 21.24
N ILE A 9 1.85 -25.13 20.13
CA ILE A 9 1.38 -24.60 18.83
C ILE A 9 -0.01 -23.95 18.90
N LYS A 10 -0.87 -24.42 19.83
CA LYS A 10 -2.23 -23.87 20.03
C LYS A 10 -2.20 -22.44 20.55
N ASN A 11 -1.22 -22.10 21.39
CA ASN A 11 -1.08 -20.72 21.88
C ASN A 11 -0.64 -19.80 20.74
N THR A 12 0.28 -20.24 19.86
CA THR A 12 0.76 -19.44 18.72
C THR A 12 -0.35 -19.04 17.74
N LEU A 13 -1.37 -19.89 17.54
CA LEU A 13 -2.52 -19.57 16.69
C LEU A 13 -3.31 -18.37 17.20
N ILE A 14 -3.39 -18.13 18.52
CA ILE A 14 -4.04 -16.95 19.11
C ILE A 14 -3.32 -15.65 18.69
N TYR A 15 -2.01 -15.70 18.42
CA TYR A 15 -1.20 -14.53 18.05
C TYR A 15 -1.27 -14.17 16.56
N THR A 16 -1.92 -14.99 15.73
CA THR A 16 -2.19 -14.62 14.33
C THR A 16 -3.05 -13.36 14.23
N GLN A 17 -3.90 -13.13 15.24
CA GLN A 17 -4.76 -11.94 15.38
C GLN A 17 -3.97 -10.68 15.78
N LEU A 18 -2.78 -10.87 16.37
CA LEU A 18 -1.87 -9.79 16.80
C LEU A 18 -0.94 -9.36 15.66
N VAL A 19 -0.86 -10.14 14.58
CA VAL A 19 -0.33 -9.67 13.30
C VAL A 19 -1.40 -8.78 12.69
N LYS A 20 -1.37 -7.48 13.05
CA LYS A 20 -2.01 -6.46 12.23
C LYS A 20 -1.38 -6.56 10.85
N PHE A 21 -2.09 -7.15 9.88
CA PHE A 21 -1.81 -6.92 8.47
C PHE A 21 -2.04 -5.44 8.25
N GLU A 22 -0.96 -4.67 8.33
CA GLU A 22 -0.98 -3.24 8.14
C GLU A 22 -1.56 -3.02 6.75
N SER A 23 -2.81 -2.52 6.69
CA SER A 23 -3.51 -2.29 5.44
C SER A 23 -2.59 -1.52 4.53
N ASP A 24 -2.29 -2.07 3.36
CA ASP A 24 -1.34 -1.50 2.41
C ASP A 24 -1.55 0.01 2.30
N LYS A 25 -0.63 0.79 2.88
CA LYS A 25 -0.72 2.24 2.81
C LYS A 25 -0.37 2.63 1.37
N TYR A 26 -1.29 3.28 0.67
CA TYR A 26 -1.03 3.80 -0.65
C TYR A 26 -0.83 5.31 -0.58
N ILE A 27 0.05 5.83 -1.43
CA ILE A 27 0.18 7.25 -1.73
C ILE A 27 -0.63 7.50 -3.00
N CYS A 28 -1.67 8.33 -2.91
CA CYS A 28 -2.51 8.70 -4.03
C CYS A 28 -2.07 10.06 -4.59
N LYS A 29 -1.92 10.18 -5.90
CA LYS A 29 -1.65 11.45 -6.59
C LYS A 29 -2.60 11.64 -7.77
N VAL A 30 -2.89 12.88 -8.09
CA VAL A 30 -3.79 13.27 -9.19
C VAL A 30 -3.01 14.16 -10.14
N ALA A 31 -3.20 13.96 -11.44
CA ALA A 31 -2.61 14.80 -12.48
C ALA A 31 -3.62 15.11 -13.58
N LYS A 32 -3.46 16.28 -14.20
CA LYS A 32 -4.30 16.73 -15.32
C LYS A 32 -3.50 16.91 -16.61
N THR A 33 -2.24 17.31 -16.50
CA THR A 33 -1.39 17.56 -17.68
C THR A 33 -0.56 16.33 -18.05
N PRO A 34 -0.24 16.14 -19.35
CA PRO A 34 0.61 15.05 -19.79
C PRO A 34 1.99 15.06 -19.12
N LYS A 35 2.53 16.25 -18.81
CA LYS A 35 3.82 16.42 -18.15
C LYS A 35 3.81 15.87 -16.72
N GLU A 36 2.79 16.21 -15.94
CA GLU A 36 2.63 15.67 -14.58
C GLU A 36 2.41 14.15 -14.61
N ILE A 37 1.66 13.64 -15.60
CA ILE A 37 1.43 12.21 -15.77
C ILE A 37 2.74 11.48 -16.05
N SER A 38 3.60 11.98 -16.94
CA SER A 38 4.92 11.40 -17.17
C SER A 38 5.76 11.39 -15.89
N GLU A 39 5.80 12.50 -15.14
CA GLU A 39 6.57 12.57 -13.88
C GLU A 39 6.06 11.56 -12.83
N LEU A 40 4.75 11.32 -12.77
CA LEU A 40 4.16 10.32 -11.87
C LEU A 40 4.50 8.89 -12.30
N ILE A 41 4.47 8.61 -13.60
CA ILE A 41 4.83 7.29 -14.14
C ILE A 41 6.32 7.02 -13.91
N GLU A 42 7.20 7.99 -14.16
CA GLU A 42 8.64 7.88 -13.90
C GLU A 42 8.94 7.72 -12.41
N ALA A 43 8.16 8.35 -11.54
CA ALA A 43 8.24 8.16 -10.09
C ALA A 43 7.69 6.78 -9.62
N GLY A 44 7.21 5.93 -10.53
CA GLY A 44 6.70 4.59 -10.23
C GLY A 44 5.32 4.58 -9.61
N PHE A 45 4.48 5.57 -9.90
CA PHE A 45 3.06 5.50 -9.60
C PHE A 45 2.31 4.74 -10.69
N GLU A 46 1.33 3.96 -10.27
CA GLU A 46 0.49 3.15 -11.13
C GLU A 46 -0.83 3.86 -11.42
N TYR A 47 -1.25 3.87 -12.68
CA TYR A 47 -2.52 4.46 -13.09
C TYR A 47 -3.70 3.64 -12.56
N VAL A 48 -4.70 4.32 -12.02
CA VAL A 48 -5.89 3.68 -11.43
C VAL A 48 -7.13 3.96 -12.27
N CYS A 49 -7.47 5.24 -12.44
CA CYS A 49 -8.70 5.65 -13.09
C CYS A 49 -8.63 7.12 -13.52
N GLU A 50 -9.52 7.52 -14.41
CA GLU A 50 -9.76 8.90 -14.81
C GLU A 50 -11.21 9.26 -14.49
N GLN A 51 -11.41 10.38 -13.80
CA GLN A 51 -12.73 10.91 -13.50
C GLN A 51 -12.70 12.42 -13.66
N ASP A 52 -13.69 13.00 -14.35
CA ASP A 52 -13.81 14.45 -14.54
C ASP A 52 -12.58 15.09 -15.25
N GLY A 53 -11.91 14.32 -16.12
CA GLY A 53 -10.68 14.75 -16.80
C GLY A 53 -9.46 14.84 -15.88
N LEU A 54 -9.54 14.28 -14.67
CA LEU A 54 -8.43 14.11 -13.73
C LEU A 54 -8.00 12.65 -13.70
N LYS A 55 -6.70 12.38 -13.84
CA LYS A 55 -6.15 11.02 -13.74
C LYS A 55 -5.61 10.77 -12.36
N PHE A 56 -6.00 9.64 -11.78
CA PHE A 56 -5.64 9.20 -10.45
C PHE A 56 -4.58 8.10 -10.53
N PHE A 57 -3.57 8.24 -9.68
CA PHE A 57 -2.44 7.35 -9.59
C PHE A 57 -2.22 6.91 -8.14
N ARG A 58 -1.70 5.69 -7.95
CA ARG A 58 -1.35 5.17 -6.63
C ARG A 58 0.05 4.56 -6.63
N LYS A 59 0.74 4.63 -5.49
CA LYS A 59 2.00 3.91 -5.25
C LYS A 59 1.93 3.26 -3.87
N ARG A 60 2.37 2.01 -3.74
CA ARG A 60 2.51 1.38 -2.41
C ARG A 60 3.56 2.15 -1.60
N LYS A 61 3.25 2.40 -0.33
CA LYS A 61 4.14 3.07 0.63
C LYS A 61 5.26 2.14 1.09
#